data_AF-A0A3G6J3T7-F1
#
_entry.id   AF-A0A3G6J3T7-F1
#
_cell.length_a   1.000
_cell.length_b   1.000
_cell.length_c   1.000
_cell.angle_alpha   90.00
_cell.angle_beta   90.00
_cell.angle_gamma   90.00
#
_symmetry.space_group_name_H-M   'P 1'
#
loop_
_entity.id
_entity.type
_entity.pdbx_description
1 polymer ?
#
loop_
_entity_poly.entity_id
_entity_poly.type
_entity_poly.pdbx_seq_one_letter_code
_entity_poly.pdbx_strand_id
1 'polypeptide(L)'
;MMRSAQLVPAPGKACTTVHRRRVGLAMLVGIGLISTPATATAIPTVPTAPPVSGVLVADAALDNAVEQGTVMLPERLQAVAQTFGGVVAVASDLPPAIAALLAGAYMDEPVTQTVTVVPTDQGNRYQITPAPGVTELPVNARYAGWLQAIALGVPDTPTLRHQYYCHFDGRAALVDKPTWNIEDFRPDKGMDGFYASLCN
;
A
#
# COMPACT_ATOMS: atom_id res chain seq x y z
N MET A 1 -29.03 47.16 23.77
CA MET A 1 -28.27 46.62 24.92
C MET A 1 -27.01 45.96 24.37
N MET A 2 -25.88 46.67 24.40
CA MET A 2 -24.60 46.25 23.84
C MET A 2 -23.87 45.38 24.87
N ARG A 3 -23.43 44.17 24.48
CA ARG A 3 -22.54 43.33 25.29
C ARG A 3 -21.12 43.43 24.74
N SER A 4 -20.25 44.03 25.53
CA SER A 4 -18.80 44.07 25.33
C SER A 4 -18.21 42.66 25.40
N ALA A 5 -17.43 42.30 24.39
CA ALA A 5 -16.58 41.11 24.40
C ALA A 5 -15.17 41.50 24.91
N GLN A 6 -14.73 40.85 25.98
CA GLN A 6 -13.35 40.97 26.49
C GLN A 6 -12.45 40.02 25.69
N LEU A 7 -11.39 40.57 25.08
CA LEU A 7 -10.29 39.79 24.51
C LEU A 7 -9.37 39.27 25.62
N VAL A 8 -9.10 37.97 25.60
CA VAL A 8 -8.06 37.31 26.40
C VAL A 8 -6.83 37.10 25.50
N PRO A 9 -5.62 37.53 25.91
CA PRO A 9 -4.40 37.29 25.14
C PRO A 9 -3.90 35.84 25.27
N ALA A 10 -3.44 35.28 24.14
CA ALA A 10 -2.85 33.95 24.08
C ALA A 10 -1.39 33.97 24.62
N PRO A 11 -0.98 33.02 25.49
CA PRO A 11 0.41 32.86 25.90
C PRO A 11 1.28 32.22 24.82
N GLY A 12 2.52 32.70 24.75
CA GLY A 12 3.47 32.56 23.65
C GLY A 12 4.11 31.19 23.47
N LYS A 13 4.59 30.98 22.24
CA LYS A 13 5.36 29.81 21.80
C LYS A 13 6.78 29.88 22.37
N ALA A 14 7.21 28.83 23.06
CA ALA A 14 8.61 28.63 23.42
C ALA A 14 9.37 28.01 22.23
N CYS A 15 10.42 28.70 21.80
CA CYS A 15 11.46 28.19 20.91
C CYS A 15 12.34 27.21 21.69
N THR A 16 12.45 25.97 21.22
CA THR A 16 13.44 25.01 21.77
C THR A 16 14.52 24.72 20.73
N THR A 17 15.74 25.01 21.15
CA THR A 17 17.01 24.95 20.43
C THR A 17 17.38 23.53 19.99
N VAL A 18 17.78 23.37 18.72
CA VAL A 18 18.32 22.13 18.15
C VAL A 18 19.77 21.95 18.60
N HIS A 19 20.06 20.83 19.28
CA HIS A 19 21.42 20.41 19.63
C HIS A 19 21.97 19.46 18.54
N ARG A 20 22.88 19.95 17.71
CA ARG A 20 23.69 19.10 16.79
C ARG A 20 24.75 18.35 17.60
N ARG A 21 24.62 17.03 17.72
CA ARG A 21 25.75 16.17 18.12
C ARG A 21 26.44 15.61 16.88
N ARG A 22 27.72 15.95 16.73
CA ARG A 22 28.68 15.28 15.85
C ARG A 22 29.23 14.06 16.59
N VAL A 23 29.11 12.88 15.98
CA VAL A 23 29.88 11.66 16.27
C VAL A 23 30.01 11.01 14.88
N GLY A 24 31.17 10.71 14.30
CA GLY A 24 32.45 10.29 14.83
C GLY A 24 32.86 9.13 13.92
N LEU A 25 33.57 9.45 12.83
CA LEU A 25 34.02 8.51 11.81
C LEU A 25 35.11 7.61 12.42
N ALA A 26 34.84 6.30 12.54
CA ALA A 26 35.84 5.31 12.93
C ALA A 26 36.05 4.33 11.78
N MET A 27 37.22 4.49 11.15
CA MET A 27 37.83 3.58 10.19
C MET A 27 38.38 2.39 10.96
N LEU A 28 38.08 1.15 10.54
CA LEU A 28 38.82 -0.03 10.99
C LEU A 28 38.98 -1.03 9.85
N VAL A 29 40.23 -1.11 9.41
CA VAL A 29 40.82 -2.10 8.53
C VAL A 29 41.02 -3.39 9.32
N GLY A 30 40.70 -4.54 8.72
CA GLY A 30 40.96 -5.85 9.32
C GLY A 30 40.81 -6.98 8.29
N ILE A 31 41.89 -7.21 7.54
CA ILE A 31 42.11 -8.34 6.64
C ILE A 31 42.26 -9.61 7.46
N GLY A 32 41.57 -10.69 7.07
CA GLY A 32 41.73 -12.02 7.65
C GLY A 32 40.91 -13.09 6.93
N LEU A 33 41.33 -13.44 5.71
CA LEU A 33 40.79 -14.61 4.99
C LEU A 33 41.52 -15.87 5.47
N ILE A 34 40.81 -16.73 6.19
CA ILE A 34 41.21 -18.12 6.44
C ILE A 34 40.23 -18.99 5.65
N SER A 35 40.68 -19.53 4.51
CA SER A 35 39.91 -20.50 3.72
C SER A 35 40.08 -21.90 4.30
N THR A 36 38.97 -22.50 4.72
CA THR A 36 38.84 -23.95 4.94
C THR A 36 38.29 -24.60 3.66
N PRO A 37 38.74 -25.82 3.29
CA PRO A 37 38.15 -26.55 2.18
C PRO A 37 36.80 -27.18 2.60
N ALA A 38 35.71 -26.74 1.98
CA ALA A 38 34.40 -27.36 2.11
C ALA A 38 34.32 -28.61 1.23
N THR A 39 34.00 -29.74 1.85
CA THR A 39 33.63 -31.00 1.19
C THR A 39 32.36 -30.79 0.37
N ALA A 40 32.46 -30.97 -0.95
CA ALA A 40 31.35 -30.83 -1.88
C ALA A 40 30.38 -32.04 -1.77
N THR A 41 29.22 -31.81 -1.14
CA THR A 41 28.07 -32.70 -1.27
C THR A 41 27.34 -32.34 -2.57
N ALA A 42 27.12 -33.32 -3.44
CA ALA A 42 26.44 -33.13 -4.71
C ALA A 42 25.01 -32.60 -4.51
N ILE A 43 24.71 -31.46 -5.11
CA ILE A 43 23.38 -30.84 -5.17
C ILE A 43 22.59 -31.53 -6.30
N PRO A 44 21.37 -32.05 -6.07
CA PRO A 44 20.53 -32.54 -7.16
C PRO A 44 20.16 -31.38 -8.10
N THR A 45 20.35 -31.61 -9.40
CA THR A 45 19.96 -30.68 -10.46
C THR A 45 18.45 -30.38 -10.40
N VAL A 46 18.10 -29.13 -10.07
CA VAL A 46 16.75 -28.61 -10.24
C VAL A 46 16.53 -28.32 -11.74
N PRO A 47 15.45 -28.81 -12.35
CA PRO A 47 15.16 -28.51 -13.75
C PRO A 47 14.92 -27.00 -13.94
N THR A 48 15.60 -26.43 -14.92
CA THR A 48 15.48 -25.04 -15.34
C THR A 48 14.07 -24.81 -15.90
N ALA A 49 13.26 -23.99 -15.23
CA ALA A 49 12.00 -23.52 -15.78
C ALA A 49 12.26 -22.56 -16.95
N PRO A 50 11.44 -22.59 -18.02
CA PRO A 50 11.60 -21.69 -19.16
C PRO A 50 11.33 -20.23 -18.74
N PRO A 51 11.94 -19.25 -19.44
CA PRO A 51 11.72 -17.84 -19.14
C PRO A 51 10.27 -17.44 -19.43
N VAL A 52 9.52 -17.06 -18.39
CA VAL A 52 8.19 -16.46 -18.50
C VAL A 52 8.32 -14.98 -18.86
N SER A 53 8.49 -14.71 -20.16
CA SER A 53 8.19 -13.40 -20.74
C SER A 53 6.68 -13.23 -20.84
N GLY A 54 6.02 -12.85 -19.75
CA GLY A 54 4.56 -12.65 -19.73
C GLY A 54 4.00 -11.76 -18.62
N VAL A 55 4.81 -11.31 -17.67
CA VAL A 55 4.31 -10.66 -16.44
C VAL A 55 3.78 -9.24 -16.67
N LEU A 56 4.22 -8.52 -17.72
CA LEU A 56 3.84 -7.11 -17.90
C LEU A 56 2.47 -6.89 -18.55
N VAL A 57 1.87 -7.89 -19.20
CA VAL A 57 0.57 -7.73 -19.89
C VAL A 57 -0.61 -7.93 -18.94
N ALA A 58 -0.39 -8.60 -17.80
CA ALA A 58 -1.44 -8.90 -16.83
C ALA A 58 -1.89 -7.67 -16.02
N ASP A 59 -1.00 -6.71 -15.75
CA ASP A 59 -1.31 -5.53 -14.92
C ASP A 59 -2.35 -4.61 -15.60
N ALA A 60 -2.18 -4.32 -16.89
CA ALA A 60 -3.11 -3.45 -17.62
C ALA A 60 -4.50 -4.08 -17.82
N ALA A 61 -4.56 -5.42 -17.93
CA ALA A 61 -5.83 -6.15 -18.00
C ALA A 61 -6.55 -6.20 -16.65
N LEU A 62 -5.80 -6.30 -15.55
CA LEU A 62 -6.32 -6.25 -14.19
C LEU A 62 -6.92 -4.88 -13.85
N ASP A 63 -6.22 -3.80 -14.22
CA ASP A 63 -6.70 -2.43 -13.99
C ASP A 63 -7.99 -2.14 -14.80
N ASN A 64 -8.08 -2.60 -16.06
CA ASN A 64 -9.29 -2.46 -16.88
C ASN A 64 -10.50 -3.28 -16.37
N ALA A 65 -10.27 -4.48 -15.83
CA ALA A 65 -11.36 -5.35 -15.34
C ALA A 65 -12.01 -4.81 -14.05
N VAL A 66 -11.25 -4.10 -13.21
CA VAL A 66 -11.74 -3.45 -11.99
C VAL A 66 -12.57 -2.21 -12.33
N GLU A 67 -12.18 -1.42 -13.34
CA GLU A 67 -12.91 -0.22 -13.77
C GLU A 67 -14.30 -0.53 -14.38
N GLN A 68 -14.49 -1.71 -14.96
CA GLN A 68 -15.74 -2.08 -15.65
C GLN A 68 -16.87 -2.57 -14.73
N GLY A 69 -16.72 -2.52 -13.41
CA GLY A 69 -17.85 -2.63 -12.46
C GLY A 69 -18.71 -3.90 -12.56
N THR A 70 -18.19 -5.00 -13.13
CA THR A 70 -18.98 -6.22 -13.36
C THR A 70 -18.86 -7.16 -12.16
N VAL A 71 -19.56 -6.85 -11.06
CA VAL A 71 -19.76 -7.82 -9.95
C VAL A 71 -21.17 -7.70 -9.37
N MET A 72 -21.96 -8.77 -9.55
CA MET A 72 -23.21 -9.03 -8.84
C MET A 72 -23.00 -10.20 -7.85
N LEU A 73 -23.02 -9.88 -6.54
CA LEU A 73 -23.59 -10.61 -5.37
C LEU A 73 -23.16 -12.08 -5.04
N PRO A 74 -23.34 -12.54 -3.76
CA PRO A 74 -22.39 -13.37 -3.02
C PRO A 74 -22.67 -14.88 -3.02
N GLU A 75 -23.71 -15.38 -3.68
CA GLU A 75 -24.03 -16.81 -3.70
C GLU A 75 -22.99 -17.65 -4.47
N ARG A 76 -22.19 -17.04 -5.35
CA ARG A 76 -21.12 -17.74 -6.07
C ARG A 76 -19.82 -17.90 -5.28
N LEU A 77 -19.65 -17.23 -4.13
CA LEU A 77 -18.45 -17.35 -3.29
C LEU A 77 -18.37 -18.70 -2.55
N GLN A 78 -19.50 -19.31 -2.17
CA GLN A 78 -19.51 -20.59 -1.46
C GLN A 78 -19.22 -21.80 -2.36
N ALA A 79 -19.60 -21.75 -3.65
CA ALA A 79 -19.32 -22.80 -4.62
C ALA A 79 -17.83 -22.89 -5.01
N VAL A 80 -17.14 -21.74 -5.00
CA VAL A 80 -15.71 -21.64 -5.31
C VAL A 80 -14.88 -22.27 -4.17
N ALA A 81 -15.19 -22.01 -2.90
CA ALA A 81 -14.47 -22.58 -1.76
C ALA A 81 -14.54 -24.11 -1.66
N GLN A 82 -15.61 -24.74 -2.16
CA GLN A 82 -15.79 -26.19 -2.14
C GLN A 82 -15.09 -26.92 -3.30
N THR A 83 -14.66 -26.19 -4.33
CA THR A 83 -14.15 -26.80 -5.58
C THR A 83 -12.62 -27.02 -5.56
N PHE A 84 -11.83 -26.34 -4.72
CA PHE A 84 -10.36 -26.40 -4.75
C PHE A 84 -9.74 -27.52 -3.90
N GLY A 85 -10.27 -28.73 -4.03
CA GLY A 85 -9.68 -29.98 -3.52
C GLY A 85 -8.43 -30.44 -4.28
N GLY A 86 -7.45 -29.55 -4.46
CA GLY A 86 -6.15 -29.85 -5.07
C GLY A 86 -6.06 -29.62 -6.57
N VAL A 87 -4.87 -29.13 -6.97
CA VAL A 87 -4.38 -28.78 -8.33
C VAL A 87 -4.80 -27.40 -8.85
N VAL A 88 -3.86 -26.46 -8.69
CA VAL A 88 -3.85 -25.11 -9.26
C VAL A 88 -3.62 -25.22 -10.77
N ALA A 89 -4.67 -25.01 -11.55
CA ALA A 89 -4.58 -24.74 -12.98
C ALA A 89 -5.26 -23.40 -13.29
N VAL A 90 -4.41 -22.43 -13.65
CA VAL A 90 -4.63 -21.19 -14.42
C VAL A 90 -5.84 -20.32 -14.03
N ALA A 91 -5.57 -19.40 -13.11
CA ALA A 91 -6.42 -18.32 -12.66
C ALA A 91 -6.49 -17.14 -13.65
N SER A 92 -6.93 -17.35 -14.90
CA SER A 92 -7.24 -16.23 -15.81
C SER A 92 -8.64 -15.64 -15.59
N ASP A 93 -9.54 -16.41 -14.97
CA ASP A 93 -10.96 -16.03 -14.80
C ASP A 93 -11.37 -15.87 -13.33
N LEU A 94 -10.41 -15.73 -12.41
CA LEU A 94 -10.75 -15.43 -11.04
C LEU A 94 -11.37 -14.03 -10.97
N PRO A 95 -12.55 -13.88 -10.32
CA PRO A 95 -13.08 -12.55 -10.06
C PRO A 95 -12.03 -11.69 -9.36
N PRO A 96 -11.94 -10.37 -9.63
CA PRO A 96 -10.96 -9.49 -9.02
C PRO A 96 -10.95 -9.57 -7.49
N ALA A 97 -12.11 -9.82 -6.88
CA ALA A 97 -12.23 -10.06 -5.44
C ALA A 97 -11.48 -11.31 -4.96
N ILE A 98 -11.41 -12.37 -5.76
CA ILE A 98 -10.68 -13.61 -5.44
C ILE A 98 -9.20 -13.45 -5.73
N ALA A 99 -8.82 -12.73 -6.80
CA ALA A 99 -7.43 -12.36 -7.03
C ALA A 99 -6.90 -11.47 -5.89
N ALA A 100 -7.69 -10.49 -5.43
CA ALA A 100 -7.38 -9.64 -4.28
C ALA A 100 -7.38 -10.42 -2.95
N LEU A 101 -8.27 -11.40 -2.78
CA LEU A 101 -8.28 -12.29 -1.63
C LEU A 101 -7.03 -13.19 -1.62
N LEU A 102 -6.61 -13.72 -2.77
CA LEU A 102 -5.39 -14.50 -2.90
C LEU A 102 -4.13 -13.63 -2.75
N ALA A 103 -4.15 -12.38 -3.21
CA ALA A 103 -3.08 -11.40 -2.96
C ALA A 103 -3.02 -10.98 -1.49
N GLY A 104 -4.17 -10.83 -0.83
CA GLY A 104 -4.28 -10.59 0.61
C GLY A 104 -3.89 -11.80 1.45
N ALA A 105 -4.13 -13.02 0.97
CA ALA A 105 -3.59 -14.25 1.53
C ALA A 105 -2.08 -14.42 1.27
N TYR A 106 -1.48 -13.60 0.41
CA TYR A 106 -0.06 -13.67 0.06
C TYR A 106 0.83 -12.74 0.89
N MET A 107 0.23 -11.81 1.65
CA MET A 107 0.98 -10.87 2.48
C MET A 107 0.55 -11.04 3.93
N ASP A 108 1.31 -11.83 4.69
CA ASP A 108 1.21 -11.85 6.16
C ASP A 108 1.54 -10.47 6.76
N GLU A 109 2.16 -9.59 5.97
CA GLU A 109 2.54 -8.23 6.37
C GLU A 109 1.40 -7.23 6.16
N PRO A 110 1.09 -6.39 7.18
CA PRO A 110 0.14 -5.31 7.01
C PRO A 110 0.67 -4.28 5.99
N VAL A 111 -0.25 -3.68 5.23
CA VAL A 111 0.05 -2.59 4.28
C VAL A 111 -0.42 -1.26 4.86
N THR A 112 -1.61 -1.26 5.47
CA THR A 112 -2.22 -0.14 6.15
C THR A 112 -2.23 -0.39 7.65
N GLN A 113 -1.66 0.53 8.44
CA GLN A 113 -1.58 0.40 9.89
C GLN A 113 -2.81 0.98 10.59
N THR A 114 -3.13 2.24 10.30
CA THR A 114 -4.26 2.94 10.91
C THR A 114 -4.92 3.87 9.90
N VAL A 115 -6.19 4.20 10.16
CA VAL A 115 -6.93 5.23 9.44
C VAL A 115 -7.49 6.21 10.47
N THR A 116 -7.19 7.49 10.31
CA THR A 116 -7.80 8.57 11.09
C THR A 116 -8.72 9.39 10.19
N VAL A 117 -10.00 9.47 10.53
CA VAL A 117 -10.97 10.31 9.82
C VAL A 117 -10.93 11.71 10.41
N VAL A 118 -10.66 12.71 9.57
CA VAL A 118 -10.59 14.12 9.93
C VAL A 118 -11.69 14.87 9.17
N PRO A 119 -12.77 15.29 9.85
CA PRO A 119 -13.79 16.13 9.24
C PRO A 119 -13.19 17.48 8.83
N THR A 120 -13.58 17.96 7.65
CA THR A 120 -13.23 19.28 7.11
C THR A 120 -14.51 20.02 6.70
N ASP A 121 -14.39 21.27 6.28
CA ASP A 121 -15.50 22.05 5.73
C ASP A 121 -15.99 21.53 4.36
N GLN A 122 -15.17 20.77 3.64
CA GLN A 122 -15.49 20.24 2.31
C GLN A 122 -15.98 18.78 2.34
N GLY A 123 -15.68 18.04 3.41
CA GLY A 123 -15.96 16.61 3.54
C GLY A 123 -14.99 15.93 4.51
N ASN A 124 -14.79 14.62 4.39
CA ASN A 124 -13.83 13.89 5.22
C ASN A 124 -12.48 13.72 4.53
N ARG A 125 -11.41 13.91 5.30
CA ARG A 125 -10.07 13.47 4.95
C ARG A 125 -9.73 12.21 5.74
N TYR A 126 -9.30 11.17 5.06
CA TYR A 126 -8.81 9.94 5.66
C TYR A 126 -7.28 9.98 5.66
N GLN A 127 -6.69 10.09 6.85
CA GLN A 127 -5.26 10.04 7.04
C GLN A 127 -4.85 8.58 7.28
N ILE A 128 -4.29 7.97 6.25
CA ILE A 128 -3.89 6.57 6.26
C ILE A 128 -2.43 6.49 6.67
N THR A 129 -2.15 5.83 7.78
CA THR A 129 -0.78 5.54 8.20
C THR A 129 -0.34 4.24 7.53
N PRO A 130 0.66 4.24 6.65
CA PRO A 130 1.21 3.01 6.09
C PRO A 130 1.86 2.16 7.18
N ALA A 131 1.84 0.84 6.99
CA ALA A 131 2.59 -0.07 7.84
C ALA A 131 4.11 0.11 7.68
N PRO A 132 4.91 -0.18 8.73
CA PRO A 132 6.36 -0.28 8.59
C PRO A 132 6.75 -1.25 7.46
N GLY A 133 7.73 -0.88 6.64
CA GLY A 133 8.22 -1.73 5.55
C GLY A 133 7.39 -1.69 4.26
N VAL A 134 6.31 -0.89 4.21
CA VAL A 134 5.47 -0.78 3.00
C VAL A 134 6.25 -0.44 1.73
N THR A 135 7.38 0.26 1.86
CA THR A 135 8.26 0.67 0.75
C THR A 135 8.83 -0.52 -0.01
N GLU A 136 9.02 -1.66 0.66
CA GLU A 136 9.62 -2.87 0.09
C GLU A 136 8.59 -3.81 -0.53
N LEU A 137 7.29 -3.55 -0.31
CA LEU A 137 6.22 -4.41 -0.83
C LEU A 137 6.09 -4.26 -2.35
N PRO A 138 5.66 -5.29 -3.08
CA PRO A 138 5.41 -5.19 -4.52
C PRO A 138 4.20 -4.31 -4.85
N VAL A 139 4.09 -3.82 -6.09
CA VAL A 139 3.01 -2.91 -6.53
C VAL A 139 1.60 -3.47 -6.27
N ASN A 140 1.42 -4.77 -6.45
CA ASN A 140 0.14 -5.44 -6.25
C ASN A 140 -0.31 -5.52 -4.77
N ALA A 141 0.58 -5.24 -3.79
CA ALA A 141 0.16 -5.13 -2.40
C ALA A 141 -0.81 -3.95 -2.16
N ARG A 142 -0.92 -3.00 -3.11
CA ARG A 142 -1.95 -1.95 -3.09
C ARG A 142 -3.37 -2.49 -2.98
N TYR A 143 -3.68 -3.63 -3.60
CA TYR A 143 -5.01 -4.22 -3.56
C TYR A 143 -5.37 -4.71 -2.15
N ALA A 144 -4.44 -5.40 -1.49
CA ALA A 144 -4.61 -5.83 -0.10
C ALA A 144 -4.68 -4.63 0.85
N GLY A 145 -3.82 -3.63 0.64
CA GLY A 145 -3.82 -2.41 1.46
C GLY A 145 -5.10 -1.59 1.35
N TRP A 146 -5.74 -1.56 0.18
CA TRP A 146 -7.05 -0.93 -0.01
C TRP A 146 -8.14 -1.66 0.78
N LEU A 147 -8.17 -3.00 0.73
CA LEU A 147 -9.11 -3.79 1.54
C LEU A 147 -8.91 -3.56 3.05
N GLN A 148 -7.65 -3.44 3.50
CA GLN A 148 -7.33 -3.09 4.88
C GLN A 148 -7.83 -1.68 5.23
N ALA A 149 -7.68 -0.69 4.34
CA ALA A 149 -8.19 0.67 4.56
C ALA A 149 -9.72 0.69 4.68
N ILE A 150 -10.43 -0.08 3.84
CA ILE A 150 -11.90 -0.24 3.95
C ILE A 150 -12.29 -0.87 5.29
N ALA A 151 -11.60 -1.94 5.69
CA ALA A 151 -11.85 -2.60 6.98
C ALA A 151 -11.61 -1.65 8.17
N LEU A 152 -10.77 -0.64 8.01
CA LEU A 152 -10.49 0.41 8.99
C LEU A 152 -11.41 1.65 8.87
N GLY A 153 -12.41 1.62 7.98
CA GLY A 153 -13.48 2.62 7.92
C GLY A 153 -13.40 3.61 6.75
N VAL A 154 -12.52 3.41 5.77
CA VAL A 154 -12.54 4.20 4.52
C VAL A 154 -13.72 3.72 3.64
N PRO A 155 -14.59 4.62 3.12
CA PRO A 155 -15.62 4.23 2.16
C PRO A 155 -15.03 3.68 0.86
N ASP A 156 -15.58 2.57 0.35
CA ASP A 156 -15.17 2.03 -0.95
C ASP A 156 -15.78 2.85 -2.09
N THR A 157 -15.03 3.84 -2.56
CA THR A 157 -15.39 4.68 -3.71
C THR A 157 -14.24 4.70 -4.72
N PRO A 158 -14.52 4.83 -6.03
CA PRO A 158 -13.47 4.96 -7.05
C PRO A 158 -12.47 6.08 -6.75
N THR A 159 -12.94 7.27 -6.36
CA THR A 159 -12.06 8.43 -6.06
C THR A 159 -11.09 8.15 -4.92
N LEU A 160 -11.55 7.56 -3.81
CA LEU A 160 -10.71 7.26 -2.65
C LEU A 160 -9.72 6.13 -2.96
N ARG A 161 -10.17 5.12 -3.74
CA ARG A 161 -9.32 4.02 -4.20
C ARG A 161 -8.20 4.51 -5.12
N HIS A 162 -8.49 5.38 -6.08
CA HIS A 162 -7.48 5.93 -6.98
C HIS A 162 -6.45 6.79 -6.25
N GLN A 163 -6.89 7.61 -5.29
CA GLN A 163 -5.99 8.37 -4.42
C GLN A 163 -5.09 7.42 -3.60
N TYR A 164 -5.66 6.34 -3.04
CA TYR A 164 -4.89 5.34 -2.29
C TYR A 164 -3.83 4.67 -3.15
N TYR A 165 -4.18 4.21 -4.36
CA TYR A 165 -3.23 3.59 -5.28
C TYR A 165 -2.14 4.57 -5.70
N CYS A 166 -2.47 5.83 -6.00
CA CYS A 166 -1.46 6.84 -6.30
C CYS A 166 -0.45 7.00 -5.14
N HIS A 167 -0.94 7.07 -3.90
CA HIS A 167 -0.09 7.15 -2.72
C HIS A 167 0.77 5.90 -2.51
N PHE A 168 0.18 4.71 -2.67
CA PHE A 168 0.90 3.46 -2.57
C PHE A 168 1.99 3.39 -3.63
N ASP A 169 1.69 3.69 -4.89
CA ASP A 169 2.66 3.61 -5.99
C ASP A 169 3.77 4.66 -5.85
N GLY A 170 3.45 5.82 -5.27
CA GLY A 170 4.42 6.86 -4.91
C GLY A 170 5.21 6.61 -3.62
N ARG A 171 4.94 5.52 -2.87
CA ARG A 171 5.52 5.28 -1.53
C ARG A 171 7.04 5.33 -1.48
N ALA A 172 7.71 4.84 -2.52
CA ALA A 172 9.18 4.82 -2.60
C ALA A 172 9.79 6.22 -2.71
N ALA A 173 9.04 7.19 -3.27
CA ALA A 173 9.46 8.59 -3.37
C ALA A 173 9.03 9.42 -2.14
N LEU A 174 8.18 8.86 -1.27
CA LEU A 174 7.53 9.55 -0.16
C LEU A 174 7.81 8.86 1.19
N VAL A 175 9.00 8.29 1.34
CA VAL A 175 9.40 7.47 2.53
C VAL A 175 9.18 8.22 3.86
N ASP A 176 9.39 9.53 3.87
CA ASP A 176 9.25 10.35 5.07
C ASP A 176 7.81 10.84 5.34
N LYS A 177 6.83 10.46 4.52
CA LYS A 177 5.43 10.86 4.77
C LYS A 177 4.79 9.91 5.77
N PRO A 178 4.44 10.39 6.99
CA PRO A 178 3.85 9.54 8.02
C PRO A 178 2.41 9.12 7.70
N THR A 179 1.73 9.87 6.83
CA THR A 179 0.36 9.59 6.41
C THR A 179 0.15 9.87 4.92
N TRP A 180 -0.78 9.13 4.34
CA TRP A 180 -1.37 9.35 3.03
C TRP A 180 -2.76 9.93 3.23
N ASN A 181 -2.99 11.15 2.74
CA ASN A 181 -4.25 11.83 2.93
C ASN A 181 -5.09 11.61 1.66
N ILE A 182 -6.24 10.96 1.81
CA ILE A 182 -7.22 10.82 0.74
C ILE A 182 -8.53 11.50 1.13
N GLU A 183 -9.21 12.11 0.19
CA GLU A 183 -10.31 13.06 0.45
C GLU A 183 -11.56 12.67 -0.34
N ASP A 184 -12.71 12.55 0.35
CA ASP A 184 -13.98 12.14 -0.28
C ASP A 184 -14.62 13.25 -1.14
N PHE A 185 -14.21 14.49 -0.92
CA PHE A 185 -14.69 15.67 -1.63
C PHE A 185 -13.89 16.00 -2.89
N ARG A 186 -12.86 15.21 -3.21
CA ARG A 186 -12.10 15.37 -4.45
C ARG A 186 -12.86 14.75 -5.62
N PRO A 187 -13.02 15.47 -6.74
CA PRO A 187 -13.59 14.88 -7.94
C PRO A 187 -12.69 13.73 -8.38
N ASP A 188 -13.30 12.62 -8.79
CA ASP A 188 -12.56 11.52 -9.38
C ASP A 188 -12.01 11.95 -10.74
N LYS A 189 -10.69 11.78 -10.93
CA LYS A 189 -9.99 12.11 -12.17
C LYS A 189 -9.42 10.85 -12.83
N GLY A 190 -9.76 9.66 -12.33
CA GLY A 190 -9.11 8.40 -12.70
C GLY A 190 -7.66 8.33 -12.20
N MET A 191 -7.02 7.18 -12.39
CA MET A 191 -5.62 6.97 -11.96
C MET A 191 -4.64 7.97 -12.60
N ASP A 192 -4.71 8.17 -13.91
CA ASP A 192 -3.84 9.10 -14.63
C ASP A 192 -3.99 10.54 -14.14
N GLY A 193 -5.23 10.95 -13.86
CA GLY A 193 -5.51 12.29 -13.33
C GLY A 193 -4.94 12.51 -11.94
N PHE A 194 -4.96 11.49 -11.06
CA PHE A 194 -4.33 11.57 -9.74
C PHE A 194 -2.81 11.53 -9.83
N TYR A 195 -2.20 10.75 -10.73
CA TYR A 195 -0.75 10.82 -10.95
C TYR A 195 -0.32 12.21 -11.45
N ALA A 196 -1.06 12.78 -12.40
CA ALA A 196 -0.79 14.12 -12.92
C ALA A 196 -0.90 15.22 -11.84
N SER A 197 -1.71 14.99 -10.80
CA SER A 197 -1.92 15.93 -9.70
C SER A 197 -1.19 15.58 -8.41
N LEU A 198 -0.21 14.66 -8.48
CA LEU A 198 0.60 14.23 -7.32
C LEU A 198 -0.27 13.71 -6.16
N CYS A 199 -1.27 12.91 -6.51
CA CYS A 199 -2.18 12.16 -5.63
C CYS A 199 -3.26 12.97 -4.89
N ASN A 200 -3.58 14.22 -5.31
CA ASN A 200 -4.73 15.00 -4.81
C ASN A 200 -5.42 15.86 -5.89
#